data_AF-A0A1Z9TWA5-F1
#
_entry.id   AF-A0A1Z9TWA5-F1
#
_cell.length_a   1.000
_cell.length_b   1.000
_cell.length_c   1.000
_cell.angle_alpha   90.00
_cell.angle_beta   90.00
_cell.angle_gamma   90.00
#
_symmetry.space_group_name_H-M   'P 1'
#
loop_
_entity.id
_entity.type
_entity.pdbx_description
1 polymer ?
#
loop_
_entity_poly.entity_id
_entity_poly.type
_entity_poly.pdbx_seq_one_letter_code
_entity_poly.pdbx_strand_id
1 'polypeptide(L)'
;MELDTVRKRLLIRSWRRGTKELDLILGKFSNNNVSKLEVTELDLYEQLLSNDDYVIYNWLFGKEEIPKNFYNLIKQIQKSMYR
;
A
#
# COMPACT_ATOMS: atom_id res chain seq x y z
N MET A 1 20.09 1.68 -7.89
CA MET A 1 19.44 2.26 -6.69
C MET A 1 19.21 1.11 -5.74
N GLU A 2 19.75 1.16 -4.52
CA GLU A 2 19.65 0.05 -3.56
C GLU A 2 18.19 -0.23 -3.17
N LEU A 3 17.72 -1.47 -3.29
CA LEU A 3 16.33 -1.88 -2.98
C LEU A 3 15.93 -1.51 -1.55
N ASP A 4 16.90 -1.52 -0.62
CA ASP A 4 16.70 -1.13 0.76
C ASP A 4 16.28 0.34 0.92
N THR A 5 16.83 1.22 0.07
CA THR A 5 16.47 2.65 0.06
C THR A 5 15.04 2.85 -0.44
N VAL A 6 14.63 2.12 -1.48
CA VAL A 6 13.26 2.17 -2.02
C VAL A 6 12.27 1.68 -0.96
N ARG A 7 12.55 0.54 -0.32
CA ARG A 7 11.71 -0.02 0.76
C ARG A 7 11.53 0.96 1.91
N LYS A 8 12.61 1.59 2.39
CA LYS A 8 12.56 2.62 3.44
C LYS A 8 11.70 3.81 3.05
N ARG A 9 11.83 4.30 1.82
CA ARG A 9 11.00 5.40 1.31
C ARG A 9 9.52 5.04 1.29
N LEU A 10 9.19 3.82 0.82
CA LEU A 10 7.82 3.34 0.76
C LEU A 10 7.23 3.17 2.16
N LEU A 11 7.98 2.61 3.10
CA LEU A 11 7.58 2.53 4.51
C LEU A 11 7.20 3.91 5.05
N ILE A 12 8.06 4.92 4.88
CA ILE A 12 7.79 6.29 5.36
C ILE A 12 6.52 6.86 4.69
N ARG A 13 6.32 6.64 3.40
CA ARG A 13 5.12 7.08 2.67
C ARG A 13 3.84 6.36 3.10
N SER A 14 3.94 5.13 3.61
CA SER A 14 2.79 4.38 4.13
C SER A 14 2.31 4.89 5.49
N TRP A 15 3.22 5.51 6.28
CA TRP A 15 2.94 6.08 7.60
C TRP A 15 2.67 7.60 7.59
N ARG A 16 2.68 8.24 6.41
CA ARG A 16 2.48 9.70 6.23
C ARG A 16 1.31 9.98 5.31
N ARG A 17 0.13 9.49 5.69
CA ARG A 17 -1.15 9.68 5.00
C ARG A 17 -1.94 10.81 5.67
N GLY A 18 -2.93 11.31 4.95
CA GLY A 18 -3.83 12.36 5.43
C GLY A 18 -4.80 11.91 6.52
N THR A 19 -4.93 10.59 6.77
CA THR A 19 -5.80 10.04 7.82
C THR A 19 -5.12 8.95 8.62
N LYS A 20 -5.35 8.96 9.96
CA LYS A 20 -4.83 7.93 10.88
C LYS A 20 -5.29 6.52 10.52
N GLU A 21 -6.49 6.38 9.93
CA GLU A 21 -7.01 5.08 9.52
C GLU A 21 -6.16 4.46 8.40
N LEU A 22 -5.85 5.26 7.36
CA LEU A 22 -4.96 4.81 6.29
C LEU A 22 -3.53 4.58 6.77
N ASP A 23 -3.01 5.42 7.66
CA ASP A 23 -1.69 5.21 8.27
C ASP A 23 -1.61 3.85 8.97
N LEU A 24 -2.64 3.49 9.74
CA LEU A 24 -2.68 2.21 10.45
C LEU A 24 -2.80 1.03 9.49
N ILE A 25 -3.66 1.12 8.47
CA ILE A 25 -3.87 0.03 7.51
C ILE A 25 -2.61 -0.16 6.65
N LEU A 26 -2.16 0.90 5.97
CA LEU A 26 -1.04 0.84 5.04
C LEU A 26 0.29 0.68 5.78
N GLY A 27 0.47 1.34 6.94
CA GLY A 27 1.68 1.25 7.75
C GLY A 27 1.91 -0.16 8.33
N LYS A 28 0.86 -0.81 8.86
CA LYS A 28 0.95 -2.21 9.31
C LYS A 28 1.22 -3.16 8.14
N PHE A 29 0.53 -2.97 7.01
CA PHE A 29 0.79 -3.76 5.82
C PHE A 29 2.24 -3.60 5.36
N SER A 30 2.75 -2.36 5.29
CA SER A 30 4.07 -2.08 4.80
C SER A 30 5.15 -2.69 5.67
N ASN A 31 5.04 -2.58 7.00
CA ASN A 31 6.02 -3.15 7.93
C ASN A 31 6.16 -4.67 7.76
N ASN A 32 5.06 -5.37 7.46
CA ASN A 32 5.03 -6.83 7.41
C ASN A 32 5.33 -7.41 6.02
N ASN A 33 5.09 -6.64 4.96
CA ASN A 33 5.11 -7.13 3.57
C ASN A 33 6.15 -6.43 2.68
N VAL A 34 6.48 -5.14 2.86
CA VAL A 34 7.37 -4.40 1.94
C VAL A 34 8.77 -5.02 1.82
N SER A 35 9.28 -5.63 2.90
CA SER A 35 10.56 -6.37 2.87
C SER A 35 10.51 -7.64 2.03
N LYS A 36 9.33 -8.20 1.78
CA LYS A 36 9.08 -9.44 1.02
C LYS A 36 8.63 -9.19 -0.41
N LEU A 37 8.20 -7.97 -0.75
CA LEU A 37 7.79 -7.60 -2.09
C LEU A 37 8.97 -7.67 -3.07
N GLU A 38 8.71 -8.21 -4.24
CA GLU A 38 9.63 -8.17 -5.38
C GLU A 38 9.68 -6.78 -6.02
N VAL A 39 10.65 -6.55 -6.90
CA VAL A 39 10.87 -5.22 -7.52
C VAL A 39 9.63 -4.72 -8.27
N THR A 40 8.94 -5.61 -8.99
CA THR A 40 7.70 -5.29 -9.71
C THR A 40 6.55 -4.94 -8.77
N GLU A 41 6.44 -5.62 -7.63
CA GLU A 41 5.44 -5.30 -6.62
C GLU A 41 5.76 -4.01 -5.87
N LEU A 42 7.04 -3.71 -5.63
CA LEU A 42 7.48 -2.45 -5.05
C LEU A 42 7.13 -1.26 -5.97
N ASP A 43 7.29 -1.42 -7.28
CA ASP A 43 6.89 -0.41 -8.27
C ASP A 43 5.37 -0.20 -8.26
N LEU A 44 4.59 -1.28 -8.30
CA LEU A 44 3.13 -1.21 -8.16
C LEU A 44 2.69 -0.58 -6.82
N TYR A 45 3.39 -0.89 -5.73
CA TYR A 45 3.12 -0.28 -4.43
C TYR A 45 3.45 1.22 -4.43
N GLU A 46 4.55 1.63 -5.06
CA GLU A 46 4.87 3.06 -5.23
C GLU A 46 3.80 3.80 -6.05
N GLN A 47 3.32 3.19 -7.14
CA GLN A 47 2.22 3.72 -7.93
C GLN A 47 0.94 3.81 -7.10
N LEU A 48 0.61 2.78 -6.31
CA LEU A 48 -0.53 2.80 -5.39
C LEU A 48 -0.43 3.98 -4.43
N LEU A 49 0.73 4.14 -3.77
CA LEU A 49 0.99 5.18 -2.78
C LEU A 49 1.00 6.60 -3.38
N SER A 50 1.12 6.74 -4.70
CA SER A 50 1.03 8.00 -5.43
C SER A 50 -0.42 8.44 -5.70
N ASN A 51 -1.41 7.57 -5.48
CA ASN A 51 -2.83 7.95 -5.57
C ASN A 51 -3.25 8.75 -4.33
N ASP A 52 -4.33 9.53 -4.50
CA ASP A 52 -4.96 10.25 -3.40
C ASP A 52 -5.48 9.28 -2.33
N ASP A 53 -5.38 9.73 -1.09
CA ASP A 53 -5.84 8.96 0.07
C ASP A 53 -7.32 8.57 -0.04
N TYR A 54 -8.16 9.43 -0.62
CA TYR A 54 -9.58 9.14 -0.87
C TYR A 54 -9.77 7.96 -1.82
N VAL A 55 -8.97 7.87 -2.89
CA VAL A 55 -9.03 6.78 -3.87
C VAL A 55 -8.59 5.47 -3.24
N ILE A 56 -7.45 5.49 -2.51
CA ILE A 56 -6.94 4.32 -1.81
C ILE A 56 -7.98 3.83 -0.79
N TYR A 57 -8.58 4.76 -0.04
CA TYR A 57 -9.65 4.46 0.90
C TYR A 57 -10.82 3.74 0.21
N ASN A 58 -11.32 4.30 -0.89
CA ASN A 58 -12.46 3.72 -1.59
C ASN A 58 -12.18 2.30 -2.11
N TRP A 59 -10.98 2.04 -2.63
CA TRP A 59 -10.57 0.68 -3.03
C TRP A 59 -10.49 -0.29 -1.85
N LEU A 60 -9.94 0.15 -0.71
CA LEU A 60 -9.82 -0.68 0.48
C LEU A 60 -11.18 -1.06 1.07
N PHE A 61 -12.14 -0.14 1.04
CA PHE A 61 -13.50 -0.36 1.56
C PHE A 61 -14.51 -0.81 0.50
N GLY A 62 -14.07 -1.05 -0.74
CA GLY A 62 -14.92 -1.54 -1.83
C GLY A 62 -16.00 -0.54 -2.29
N LYS A 63 -15.76 0.76 -2.09
CA LYS A 63 -16.63 1.84 -2.56
C LYS A 63 -16.45 2.16 -4.05
N GLU A 64 -15.30 1.76 -4.62
CA GLU A 64 -14.98 1.90 -6.04
C GLU A 64 -14.38 0.60 -6.60
N GLU A 65 -14.46 0.43 -7.92
CA GLU A 65 -13.84 -0.71 -8.60
C GLU A 65 -12.32 -0.58 -8.58
N ILE A 66 -11.65 -1.68 -8.21
CA ILE A 66 -10.18 -1.72 -8.12
C ILE A 66 -9.62 -1.98 -9.52
N PRO A 67 -8.72 -1.14 -10.04
CA PRO A 67 -8.06 -1.39 -11.33
C PRO A 67 -7.32 -2.74 -11.32
N LYS A 68 -7.34 -3.45 -12.45
CA LYS A 68 -6.75 -4.80 -12.59
C LYS A 68 -5.31 -4.90 -12.06
N ASN A 69 -4.50 -3.87 -12.31
CA ASN A 69 -3.09 -3.83 -11.91
C ASN A 69 -2.91 -3.76 -10.38
N PHE A 70 -3.88 -3.18 -9.65
CA PHE A 70 -3.84 -3.05 -8.20
C PHE A 70 -4.68 -4.11 -7.48
N TYR A 71 -5.47 -4.91 -8.20
CA TYR A 71 -6.43 -5.86 -7.62
C TYR A 71 -5.78 -6.80 -6.61
N ASN A 72 -4.70 -7.47 -6.99
CA ASN A 72 -4.00 -8.41 -6.10
C ASN A 72 -3.41 -7.69 -4.88
N LEU A 73 -2.82 -6.52 -5.08
CA LEU A 73 -2.19 -5.75 -4.00
C LEU A 73 -3.22 -5.24 -3.00
N ILE A 74 -4.34 -4.65 -3.45
CA ILE A 74 -5.43 -4.22 -2.58
C ILE A 74 -6.03 -5.40 -1.83
N LYS A 75 -6.21 -6.56 -2.47
CA LYS A 75 -6.70 -7.77 -1.80
C LYS A 75 -5.73 -8.26 -0.72
N GLN A 76 -4.42 -8.16 -0.92
CA GLN A 76 -3.43 -8.47 0.11
C GLN A 76 -3.52 -7.50 1.29
N ILE A 77 -3.70 -6.20 1.03
CA ILE A 77 -3.87 -5.18 2.08
C ILE A 77 -5.16 -5.45 2.85
N GLN A 78 -6.30 -5.65 2.18
CA GLN A 78 -7.58 -6.02 2.80
C GLN A 78 -7.44 -7.25 3.70
N LYS A 79 -6.76 -8.30 3.22
CA LYS A 79 -6.51 -9.52 4.01
C LYS A 79 -5.70 -9.25 5.27
N SER A 80 -4.76 -8.30 5.22
CA SER A 80 -3.96 -7.90 6.38
C SER A 80 -4.73 -7.07 7.42
N MET A 81 -5.89 -6.51 7.06
CA MET A 81 -6.73 -5.76 8.01
C MET A 81 -7.44 -6.68 9.01
N TYR A 82 -7.75 -7.92 8.60
CA TYR A 82 -8.49 -8.90 9.42
C TYR A 82 -7.56 -9.88 10.16
N ARG A 83 -6.25 -9.66 10.13
CA ARG A 83 -5.23 -10.58 10.66
C ARG A 83 -4.47 -9.94 11.80
#